data_AF-A0A821PIJ0-F1
#
_entry.id   AF-A0A821PIJ0-F1
#
_cell.length_a   1.000
_cell.length_b   1.000
_cell.length_c   1.000
_cell.angle_alpha   90.00
_cell.angle_beta   90.00
_cell.angle_gamma   90.00
#
_symmetry.space_group_name_H-M   'P 1'
#
loop_
_entity.id
_entity.type
_entity.pdbx_description
1 polymer ?
#
loop_
_entity_poly.entity_id
_entity_poly.type
_entity_poly.pdbx_seq_one_letter_code
_entity_poly.pdbx_strand_id
1 'polypeptide(L)'
;MLNRIRKLKKKEDMNKEDREILEKCHQRYLNKEYHSEALHLFPKNDQVDAHNEQMIEKICINIRTFYEVDNHNREIKPNDNKSTKKMNKVLKLAKNARVMIIKNICVNDGLANGVTGR
;
A
#
# COMPACT_ATOMS: atom_id res chain seq x y z
N MET A 1 19.37 7.63 -15.84
CA MET A 1 19.25 8.46 -14.63
C MET A 1 19.13 7.61 -13.36
N LEU A 2 17.99 6.95 -13.05
CA LEU A 2 17.82 6.12 -11.84
C LEU A 2 18.86 4.99 -11.69
N ASN A 3 19.23 4.34 -12.79
CA ASN A 3 20.27 3.31 -12.78
C ASN A 3 21.67 3.83 -12.41
N ARG A 4 21.95 5.12 -12.63
CA ARG A 4 23.22 5.75 -12.25
C ARG A 4 23.25 6.00 -10.75
N ILE A 5 22.20 6.63 -10.21
CA ILE A 5 21.99 6.83 -8.76
C ILE A 5 22.07 5.49 -8.00
N ARG A 6 21.43 4.44 -8.51
CA ARG A 6 21.42 3.12 -7.87
C ARG A 6 22.79 2.45 -7.81
N LYS A 7 23.69 2.76 -8.76
CA LYS A 7 25.01 2.13 -8.88
C LYS A 7 26.15 2.94 -8.23
N LEU A 8 25.86 4.14 -7.74
CA LEU A 8 26.82 5.00 -7.08
C LEU A 8 27.43 4.29 -5.86
N LYS A 9 28.76 4.24 -5.81
CA LYS A 9 29.49 3.66 -4.68
C LYS A 9 29.68 4.71 -3.59
N LYS A 10 29.90 4.24 -2.35
CA LYS A 10 30.08 5.12 -1.17
C LYS A 10 31.17 6.20 -1.31
N LYS A 11 32.17 5.98 -2.16
CA LYS A 11 33.30 6.91 -2.39
C LYS A 11 33.17 7.75 -3.67
N GLU A 12 32.09 7.55 -4.42
CA GLU A 12 31.84 8.29 -5.66
C GLU A 12 30.91 9.47 -5.36
N ASP A 13 31.26 10.65 -5.87
CA ASP A 13 30.42 11.82 -5.75
C ASP A 13 29.24 11.74 -6.72
N MET A 14 28.05 12.06 -6.20
CA MET A 14 26.84 12.16 -7.01
C MET A 14 26.88 13.44 -7.85
N ASN A 15 26.51 13.33 -9.13
CA ASN A 15 26.44 14.51 -10.00
C ASN A 15 25.40 15.52 -9.47
N LYS A 16 25.57 16.79 -9.82
CA LYS A 16 24.69 17.88 -9.36
C LYS A 16 23.23 17.71 -9.80
N GLU A 17 23.00 17.30 -11.05
CA GLU A 17 21.66 17.10 -11.62
C GLU A 17 20.88 15.98 -10.89
N ASP A 18 21.53 14.84 -10.62
CA ASP A 18 20.98 13.72 -9.88
C ASP A 18 20.63 14.15 -8.44
N ARG A 19 21.51 14.96 -7.81
CA ARG A 19 21.27 15.53 -6.49
C ARG A 19 20.06 16.48 -6.48
N GLU A 20 19.96 17.38 -7.45
CA GLU A 20 18.83 18.30 -7.60
C GLU A 20 17.51 17.55 -7.79
N ILE A 21 17.52 16.44 -8.53
CA ILE A 21 16.33 15.61 -8.73
C ILE A 21 15.91 14.92 -7.44
N LEU A 22 16.85 14.33 -6.70
CA LEU A 22 16.56 13.70 -5.41
C LEU A 22 16.03 14.74 -4.41
N GLU A 23 16.63 15.93 -4.38
CA GLU A 23 16.18 17.02 -3.51
C GLU A 23 14.77 17.47 -3.89
N LYS A 24 14.46 17.62 -5.18
CA LYS A 24 13.11 17.95 -5.65
C LYS A 24 12.08 16.88 -5.24
N CYS A 25 12.45 15.60 -5.31
CA CYS A 25 11.61 14.51 -4.82
C CYS A 25 11.42 14.59 -3.29
N HIS A 26 12.47 14.93 -2.55
CA HIS A 26 12.41 15.13 -1.10
C HIS A 26 11.51 16.31 -0.71
N GLN A 27 11.64 17.45 -1.40
CA GLN A 27 10.80 18.63 -1.15
C GLN A 27 9.33 18.37 -1.46
N ARG A 28 9.01 17.65 -2.53
CA ARG A 28 7.62 17.19 -2.79
C ARG A 28 7.08 16.36 -1.64
N TYR A 29 7.93 15.52 -1.04
CA TYR A 29 7.57 14.75 0.13
C TYR A 29 7.28 15.63 1.35
N LEU A 30 8.19 16.55 1.69
CA LEU A 30 8.01 17.45 2.82
C LEU A 30 6.78 18.35 2.69
N ASN A 31 6.50 18.85 1.49
CA ASN A 31 5.39 19.76 1.21
C ASN A 31 4.03 19.05 1.10
N LYS A 32 4.00 17.71 1.22
CA LYS A 32 2.82 16.87 1.02
C LYS A 32 2.14 17.06 -0.35
N GLU A 33 2.90 17.53 -1.34
CA GLU A 33 2.44 17.73 -2.72
C GLU A 33 2.53 16.42 -3.51
N TYR A 34 1.78 15.42 -3.05
CA TYR A 34 1.70 14.15 -3.73
C TYR A 34 0.46 14.07 -4.58
N HIS A 35 0.59 13.37 -5.70
CA HIS A 35 -0.58 12.94 -6.45
C HIS A 35 -1.37 11.94 -5.60
N SER A 36 -2.68 12.14 -5.45
CA SER A 36 -3.56 11.21 -4.70
C SER A 36 -3.47 9.77 -5.22
N GLU A 37 -3.30 9.66 -6.54
CA GLU A 37 -3.10 8.41 -7.26
C GLU A 37 -1.64 7.88 -7.28
N ALA A 38 -0.70 8.42 -6.52
CA ALA A 38 0.65 7.84 -6.40
C ALA A 38 0.65 6.63 -5.44
N LEU A 39 1.69 5.77 -5.53
CA LEU A 39 1.96 4.78 -4.50
C LEU A 39 2.67 5.47 -3.33
N HIS A 40 2.03 5.50 -2.17
CA HIS A 40 2.59 6.11 -0.95
C HIS A 40 3.32 5.06 -0.13
N LEU A 41 4.53 5.40 0.32
CA LEU A 41 5.35 4.54 1.16
C LEU A 41 5.36 5.08 2.59
N PHE A 42 5.05 4.20 3.54
CA PHE A 42 5.07 4.54 4.96
C PHE A 42 6.02 3.62 5.72
N PRO A 43 6.67 4.11 6.79
CA PRO A 43 7.54 3.28 7.63
C PRO A 43 6.85 2.12 8.34
N LYS A 44 5.55 2.23 8.61
CA LYS A 44 4.79 1.26 9.40
C LYS A 44 3.44 0.91 8.74
N ASN A 45 2.97 -0.32 8.97
CA ASN A 45 1.72 -0.81 8.39
C ASN A 45 0.48 -0.07 8.91
N ASP A 46 0.46 0.35 10.18
CA ASP A 46 -0.65 1.13 10.75
C ASP A 46 -0.86 2.47 10.01
N GLN A 47 0.23 3.10 9.58
CA GLN A 47 0.19 4.31 8.76
C GLN A 47 -0.31 4.04 7.35
N VAL A 48 0.06 2.89 6.76
CA VAL A 48 -0.46 2.43 5.46
C VAL A 48 -1.97 2.20 5.56
N ASP A 49 -2.43 1.51 6.60
CA ASP A 49 -3.84 1.16 6.80
C ASP A 49 -4.68 2.43 6.97
N ALA A 50 -4.25 3.36 7.83
CA ALA A 50 -4.93 4.63 8.04
C ALA A 50 -5.00 5.48 6.75
N HIS A 51 -3.93 5.52 5.96
CA HIS A 51 -3.92 6.22 4.69
C HIS A 51 -4.88 5.56 3.68
N ASN A 52 -4.82 4.23 3.54
CA ASN A 52 -5.68 3.49 2.61
C ASN A 52 -7.17 3.64 2.96
N GLU A 53 -7.51 3.64 4.26
CA GLU A 53 -8.88 3.88 4.72
C GLU A 53 -9.38 5.29 4.35
N GLN A 54 -8.55 6.32 4.54
CA GLN A 54 -8.90 7.67 4.10
C GLN A 54 -9.04 7.76 2.57
N MET A 55 -8.17 7.10 1.83
CA MET A 55 -8.16 7.18 0.36
C MET A 55 -9.33 6.42 -0.28
N ILE A 56 -9.73 5.26 0.26
CA ILE A 56 -10.89 4.54 -0.25
C ILE A 56 -12.18 5.34 -0.02
N GLU A 57 -12.32 5.98 1.14
CA GLU A 57 -13.45 6.85 1.47
C GLU A 57 -13.47 8.14 0.64
N LYS A 58 -12.30 8.68 0.29
CA LYS A 58 -12.17 9.88 -0.54
C LYS A 58 -12.44 9.64 -2.03
N ILE A 59 -11.98 8.51 -2.57
CA ILE A 59 -12.00 8.25 -4.02
C ILE A 59 -13.21 7.42 -4.44
N CYS A 60 -13.58 6.43 -3.63
CA CYS A 60 -14.54 5.43 -4.06
C CYS A 60 -15.95 5.71 -3.54
N ILE A 61 -16.94 5.24 -4.31
CA ILE A 61 -18.34 5.24 -3.92
C ILE A 61 -18.83 3.79 -3.74
N ASN A 62 -19.92 3.61 -3.00
CA ASN A 62 -20.54 2.30 -2.75
C ASN A 62 -19.58 1.27 -2.14
N ILE A 63 -18.83 1.68 -1.12
CA ILE A 63 -17.86 0.85 -0.41
C ILE A 63 -18.60 -0.31 0.29
N ARG A 64 -18.10 -1.53 0.08
CA ARG A 64 -18.54 -2.75 0.75
C ARG A 64 -17.48 -3.21 1.74
N THR A 65 -17.95 -3.68 2.88
CA THR A 65 -17.10 -4.22 3.94
C THR A 65 -17.23 -5.74 3.96
N PHE A 66 -16.09 -6.42 3.95
CA PHE A 66 -15.99 -7.87 4.04
C PHE A 66 -15.30 -8.24 5.35
N TYR A 67 -15.88 -9.19 6.06
CA TYR A 67 -15.33 -9.71 7.30
C TYR A 67 -14.65 -11.05 7.05
N GLU A 68 -13.58 -11.33 7.77
CA GLU A 68 -12.99 -12.66 7.82
C GLU A 68 -14.05 -13.67 8.29
N VAL A 69 -14.06 -14.85 7.67
CA VAL A 69 -14.97 -15.95 8.02
C VAL A 69 -14.18 -17.12 8.59
N ASP A 70 -14.77 -17.84 9.54
CA ASP A 70 -14.21 -19.07 10.07
C ASP A 70 -14.41 -20.26 9.11
N ASN A 71 -13.93 -21.44 9.50
CA ASN A 71 -14.09 -22.68 8.72
C ASN A 71 -15.56 -23.12 8.56
N HIS A 72 -16.50 -22.52 9.31
CA HIS A 72 -17.94 -22.76 9.22
C HIS A 72 -18.65 -21.62 8.47
N ASN A 73 -17.90 -20.76 7.78
CA ASN A 73 -18.39 -19.63 7.00
C ASN A 73 -19.14 -18.58 7.84
N ARG A 74 -18.78 -18.44 9.13
CA ARG A 74 -19.35 -17.43 10.03
C ARG A 74 -18.41 -16.25 10.13
N GLU A 75 -18.96 -15.04 10.02
CA GLU A 75 -18.18 -13.80 10.16
C GLU A 75 -17.56 -13.68 11.56
N ILE A 76 -16.26 -13.44 11.60
CA ILE A 76 -15.50 -13.17 12.82
C ILE A 76 -15.69 -11.69 13.16
N LYS A 77 -16.73 -11.40 13.95
CA LYS A 77 -17.04 -10.03 14.36
C LYS A 77 -16.03 -9.50 15.39
N PRO A 78 -15.76 -8.17 15.42
CA PRO A 78 -14.75 -7.52 16.27
C PRO A 78 -14.77 -7.75 17.79
N ASN A 79 -15.59 -8.65 18.37
CA ASN A 79 -15.81 -8.68 19.83
C ASN A 79 -15.65 -10.03 20.56
N ASP A 80 -15.27 -11.13 19.91
CA ASP A 80 -15.38 -12.44 20.58
C ASP A 80 -14.09 -13.03 21.14
N ASN A 81 -12.91 -12.40 21.03
CA ASN A 81 -11.67 -12.97 21.57
C ASN A 81 -10.78 -11.94 22.28
N LYS A 82 -11.02 -11.74 23.59
CA LYS A 82 -10.09 -11.03 24.50
C LYS A 82 -8.76 -11.78 24.73
N SER A 83 -8.60 -13.02 24.25
CA SER A 83 -7.45 -13.87 24.58
C SER A 83 -6.44 -14.08 23.45
N THR A 84 -6.74 -13.69 22.21
CA THR A 84 -5.80 -13.80 21.09
C THR A 84 -5.77 -12.50 20.30
N LYS A 85 -4.61 -11.83 20.33
CA LYS A 85 -4.20 -10.60 19.61
C LYS A 85 -4.32 -10.66 18.07
N LYS A 86 -5.17 -11.52 17.49
CA LYS A 86 -5.43 -11.47 16.06
C LYS A 86 -6.47 -10.38 15.81
N MET A 87 -5.98 -9.23 15.35
CA MET A 87 -6.83 -8.18 14.79
C MET A 87 -7.67 -8.80 13.68
N ASN A 88 -8.99 -8.79 13.84
CA ASN A 88 -9.91 -9.31 12.82
C ASN A 88 -9.63 -8.58 11.51
N LYS A 89 -9.43 -9.33 10.43
CA LYS A 89 -9.17 -8.74 9.13
C LYS A 89 -10.49 -8.29 8.52
N VAL A 90 -10.69 -6.97 8.51
CA VAL A 90 -11.78 -6.32 7.77
C VAL A 90 -11.22 -5.80 6.46
N LEU A 91 -11.90 -6.08 5.36
CA LEU A 91 -11.51 -5.63 4.03
C LEU A 91 -12.61 -4.73 3.46
N LYS A 92 -12.31 -3.45 3.27
CA LYS A 92 -13.17 -2.51 2.55
C LYS A 92 -12.80 -2.54 1.06
N LEU A 93 -13.78 -2.71 0.17
CA LEU A 93 -13.59 -2.69 -1.29
C LEU A 93 -14.69 -1.89 -1.98
N ALA A 94 -14.37 -1.34 -3.13
CA ALA A 94 -15.30 -0.62 -3.97
C ALA A 94 -14.89 -0.73 -5.44
N LYS A 95 -15.80 -0.40 -6.37
CA LYS A 95 -15.45 -0.32 -7.78
C LYS A 95 -14.35 0.74 -7.97
N ASN A 96 -13.31 0.41 -8.74
CA ASN A 96 -12.12 1.22 -8.98
C ASN A 96 -11.17 1.38 -7.78
N ALA A 97 -11.43 0.72 -6.65
CA ALA A 97 -10.47 0.67 -5.56
C ALA A 97 -9.20 -0.03 -6.03
N ARG A 98 -8.04 0.56 -5.73
CA ARG A 98 -6.76 -0.08 -6.05
C ARG A 98 -6.47 -1.16 -5.04
N VAL A 99 -6.14 -2.34 -5.55
CA VAL A 99 -5.86 -3.51 -4.74
C VAL A 99 -4.52 -4.11 -5.13
N MET A 100 -3.93 -4.84 -4.19
CA MET A 100 -2.74 -5.63 -4.41
C MET A 100 -3.02 -7.06 -3.95
N ILE A 101 -2.67 -8.03 -4.77
CA ILE A 101 -2.72 -9.44 -4.39
C ILE A 101 -1.60 -9.70 -3.38
N ILE A 102 -1.94 -10.28 -2.23
CA ILE A 102 -0.98 -10.55 -1.14
C ILE A 102 -0.52 -12.02 -1.06
N LYS A 103 -1.00 -12.88 -1.98
CA LYS A 103 -0.71 -14.32 -2.03
C LYS A 103 -0.61 -14.79 -3.47
N ASN A 104 0.20 -15.81 -3.73
CA ASN A 104 0.23 -16.43 -5.05
C ASN A 104 -1.07 -17.23 -5.26
N ILE A 105 -1.76 -16.94 -6.36
CA ILE A 105 -2.99 -17.65 -6.77
C ILE A 105 -2.64 -18.59 -7.93
N CYS A 106 -2.17 -18.03 -9.05
CA CYS A 106 -1.68 -18.78 -10.19
C CYS A 106 -0.50 -18.03 -10.82
N VAL A 107 0.72 -18.50 -10.55
CA VAL A 107 1.95 -17.82 -11.02
C VAL A 107 2.07 -17.89 -12.54
N ASN A 108 1.62 -18.98 -13.16
CA ASN A 108 1.66 -19.17 -14.61
C ASN A 108 0.78 -18.13 -15.35
N ASP A 109 -0.34 -17.74 -14.75
CA ASP A 109 -1.25 -16.72 -15.28
C ASP A 109 -0.88 -15.30 -14.83
N GLY A 110 0.25 -15.15 -14.11
CA GLY A 110 0.70 -13.86 -13.60
C GLY A 110 -0.06 -13.36 -12.36
N LEU A 111 -0.92 -14.17 -11.73
CA LEU A 111 -1.62 -13.83 -10.48
C LEU A 111 -0.75 -14.18 -9.26
N ALA A 112 0.30 -13.38 -9.07
CA ALA A 112 1.28 -13.52 -8.01
C ALA A 112 1.13 -12.44 -6.92
N ASN A 113 1.79 -12.66 -5.77
CA ASN A 113 1.91 -11.67 -4.72
C ASN A 113 2.61 -10.39 -5.26
N GLY A 114 2.05 -9.22 -4.92
CA GLY A 114 2.54 -7.91 -5.34
C GLY A 114 1.90 -7.37 -6.61
N VAL A 115 1.10 -8.18 -7.31
CA VAL A 115 0.35 -7.73 -8.49
C VAL A 115 -0.72 -6.73 -8.07
N THR A 116 -0.77 -5.58 -8.75
CA THR A 116 -1.72 -4.51 -8.48
C THR A 116 -2.77 -4.39 -9.58
N GLY A 117 -3.97 -3.95 -9.21
CA GLY A 117 -5.10 -3.81 -10.13
C GLY A 117 -6.20 -2.93 -9.56
N ARG A 118 -7.34 -2.88 -10.26
CA ARG A 118 -8.57 -2.19 -9.89
C ARG A 118 -9.79 -3.06 -10.18
#